data_AF-A0A2H5T2F1-F1
#
_entry.id   AF-A0A2H5T2F1-F1
#
_cell.length_a   1.000
_cell.length_b   1.000
_cell.length_c   1.000
_cell.angle_alpha   90.00
_cell.angle_beta   90.00
_cell.angle_gamma   90.00
#
_symmetry.space_group_name_H-M   'P 1'
#
loop_
_entity.id
_entity.type
_entity.pdbx_description
1 polymer ?
#
loop_
_entity_poly.entity_id
_entity_poly.type
_entity_poly.pdbx_seq_one_letter_code
_entity_poly.pdbx_strand_id
1 'polypeptide(L)'
;MAQLEDPEILQSPYFKIQSTLEPESLAETSIKLLNAIKSEPKLTESYCLEVRFEEDKAFFVACLNPVLWFDVYLRGKPLEEATKIARTFVTNTRLAVPVEKIAPFEVEHNKTVNDLAFTQCKFGRNCRDRKQGNCSKYFGFPFCSPYPFCLPYPSPRYYVPESVNTIDCNINTENSLGRDHLDAMCKGTTKTRDGRDTVCSYYVIGNLIVWERTKYYILFRREPIRGLLMIPRPNDDTKNNFNHFDNTSIIKNKQFWQDLLEERGRLGFNMVSLNYGTWETGQAKAKDKYAQNCHAHVHLNFDDTEWEKVKTMAPENIKPLLDSRDSLEPSNLLKNCHELESYRLQIVEAQSMVNSSVILSNKIDAFSKKMDTVVTSFSETNNKMDTVVASFSETNNKMDTVVASFSETNKKIDAFSKKMDIVATNFSETSKKIDTVVTSLSETNIKLSELIEILLSKERQNDEKRN
;
A
#
# COMPACT_ATOMS: atom_id res chain seq x y z
N MET A 1 23.90 25.54 5.43
CA MET A 1 22.95 24.92 6.39
C MET A 1 22.32 23.73 5.71
N ALA A 2 22.23 22.58 6.38
CA ALA A 2 21.55 21.43 5.83
C ALA A 2 20.05 21.73 5.62
N GLN A 3 19.53 21.31 4.47
CA GLN A 3 18.12 21.42 4.14
C GLN A 3 17.31 20.45 5.00
N LEU A 4 16.21 20.92 5.57
CA LEU A 4 15.24 20.06 6.25
C LEU A 4 14.37 19.45 5.17
N GLU A 5 14.33 18.12 5.11
CA GLU A 5 13.40 17.38 4.26
C GLU A 5 12.15 17.08 5.10
N ASP A 6 11.00 17.52 4.62
CA ASP A 6 9.72 17.37 5.33
C ASP A 6 8.92 16.14 4.84
N PRO A 7 7.87 15.74 5.58
CA PRO A 7 7.04 14.58 5.23
C PRO A 7 6.31 14.68 3.88
N GLU A 8 6.08 15.90 3.38
CA GLU A 8 5.39 16.12 2.11
C GLU A 8 6.33 15.84 0.93
N ILE A 9 7.54 16.39 0.98
CA ILE A 9 8.60 16.15 -0.01
C ILE A 9 9.01 14.67 0.00
N LEU A 10 9.18 14.10 1.20
CA LEU A 10 9.61 12.72 1.36
C LEU A 10 8.52 11.68 1.11
N GLN A 11 7.25 12.11 1.00
CA GLN A 11 6.07 11.24 0.90
C GLN A 11 6.09 10.07 1.92
N SER A 12 6.57 10.36 3.13
CA SER A 12 6.77 9.39 4.20
C SER A 12 6.69 10.09 5.56
N PRO A 13 6.43 9.37 6.68
CA PRO A 13 6.17 9.97 8.00
C PRO A 13 7.46 10.42 8.69
N TYR A 14 8.35 11.11 7.97
CA TYR A 14 9.66 11.51 8.46
C TYR A 14 9.94 12.98 8.20
N PHE A 15 10.55 13.64 9.19
CA PHE A 15 11.42 14.77 8.91
C PHE A 15 12.87 14.30 8.95
N LYS A 16 13.69 14.75 8.00
CA LYS A 16 15.12 14.42 7.96
C LYS A 16 15.98 15.66 7.85
N ILE A 17 17.07 15.69 8.62
CA ILE A 17 18.05 16.76 8.54
C ILE A 17 19.43 16.26 8.97
N GLN A 18 20.46 16.69 8.25
CA GLN A 18 21.84 16.34 8.54
C GLN A 18 22.51 17.46 9.37
N SER A 19 23.44 17.09 10.24
CA SER A 19 24.31 18.02 10.97
C SER A 19 25.74 17.52 11.01
N THR A 20 26.67 18.40 11.38
CA THR A 20 28.03 18.02 11.80
C THR A 20 27.99 17.50 13.24
N LEU A 21 29.09 16.87 13.70
CA LEU A 21 29.23 16.44 15.09
C LEU A 21 29.64 17.57 16.06
N GLU A 22 29.54 18.83 15.64
CA GLU A 22 29.76 19.97 16.54
C GLU A 22 28.57 20.13 17.51
N PRO A 23 28.79 20.18 18.83
CA PRO A 23 27.70 20.26 19.82
C PRO A 23 26.71 21.41 19.59
N GLU A 24 27.18 22.53 19.06
CA GLU A 24 26.37 23.68 18.71
C GLU A 24 25.48 23.39 17.50
N SER A 25 26.04 22.81 16.44
CA SER A 25 25.29 22.41 15.24
C SER A 25 24.26 21.32 15.55
N LEU A 26 24.54 20.40 16.47
CA LEU A 26 23.57 19.39 16.94
C LEU A 26 22.40 20.03 17.70
N ALA A 27 22.67 21.00 18.57
CA ALA A 27 21.64 21.75 19.29
C ALA A 27 20.77 22.60 18.35
N GLU A 28 21.38 23.33 17.41
CA GLU A 28 20.66 24.12 16.41
C GLU A 28 19.79 23.24 15.50
N THR A 29 20.31 22.09 15.08
CA THR A 29 19.57 21.11 14.28
C THR A 29 18.37 20.56 15.04
N SER A 30 18.56 20.24 16.33
CA SER A 30 17.49 19.82 17.23
C SER A 30 16.39 20.89 17.34
N ILE A 31 16.76 22.16 17.51
CA ILE A 31 15.81 23.28 17.58
C ILE A 31 15.03 23.41 16.26
N LYS A 32 15.72 23.37 15.12
CA LYS A 32 15.11 23.48 13.80
C LYS A 32 14.09 22.37 13.55
N LEU A 33 14.44 21.13 13.87
CA LEU A 33 13.57 19.97 13.72
C LEU A 33 12.34 20.05 14.65
N LEU A 34 12.55 20.38 15.94
CA LEU A 34 11.46 20.55 16.89
C LEU A 34 10.48 21.67 16.47
N ASN A 35 11.00 22.77 15.92
CA ASN A 35 10.15 23.87 15.46
C ASN A 35 9.31 23.47 14.25
N ALA A 36 9.85 22.66 13.34
CA ALA A 36 9.11 22.13 12.20
C ALA A 36 7.99 21.16 12.61
N ILE A 37 8.22 20.31 13.62
CA ILE A 37 7.15 19.45 14.15
C ILE A 37 6.08 20.29 14.86
N LYS A 38 6.49 21.33 15.59
CA LYS A 38 5.57 22.21 16.33
C LYS A 38 4.74 23.14 15.45
N SER A 39 5.12 23.37 14.19
CA SER A 39 4.26 24.15 13.27
C SER A 39 2.95 23.44 12.98
N GLU A 40 2.91 22.11 13.14
CA GLU A 40 1.71 21.29 13.05
C GLU A 40 1.41 20.61 14.41
N PRO A 41 0.61 21.24 15.29
CA PRO A 41 0.41 20.77 16.67
C PRO A 41 -0.04 19.31 16.79
N LYS A 42 -0.79 18.79 15.81
CA LYS A 42 -1.20 17.37 15.76
C LYS A 42 0.01 16.43 15.77
N LEU A 43 1.10 16.78 15.10
CA LEU A 43 2.31 15.94 15.02
C LEU A 43 3.04 15.83 16.36
N THR A 44 2.77 16.73 17.32
CA THR A 44 3.39 16.70 18.65
C THR A 44 2.77 15.66 19.59
N GLU A 45 1.63 15.05 19.21
CA GLU A 45 0.93 14.04 20.02
C GLU A 45 1.77 12.75 20.19
N SER A 46 2.48 12.33 19.14
CA SER A 46 3.42 11.20 19.21
C SER A 46 4.42 11.21 18.06
N TYR A 47 5.70 11.15 18.43
CA TYR A 47 6.81 10.94 17.50
C TYR A 47 8.05 10.43 18.27
N CYS A 48 9.01 9.88 17.53
CA CYS A 48 10.34 9.52 18.04
C CYS A 48 11.37 10.35 17.28
N LEU A 49 12.35 10.91 18.00
CA LEU A 49 13.55 11.47 17.39
C LEU A 49 14.65 10.41 17.42
N GLU A 50 15.22 10.09 16.26
CA GLU A 50 16.40 9.26 16.12
C GLU A 50 17.56 10.10 15.60
N VAL A 51 18.74 9.92 16.19
CA VAL A 51 19.98 10.57 15.74
C VAL A 51 21.03 9.50 15.54
N ARG A 52 21.36 9.23 14.28
CA ARG A 52 22.43 8.31 13.89
C ARG A 52 23.72 9.07 13.71
N PHE A 53 24.81 8.53 14.23
CA PHE A 53 26.14 9.09 14.09
C PHE A 53 26.98 8.26 13.13
N GLU A 54 27.54 8.90 12.12
CA GLU A 54 28.47 8.31 11.14
C GLU A 54 29.71 9.18 11.11
N GLU A 55 30.90 8.62 10.93
CA GLU A 55 32.24 9.28 10.94
C GLU A 55 32.29 10.74 11.43
N ASP A 56 31.93 11.72 10.58
CA ASP A 56 31.96 13.16 10.83
C ASP A 56 30.57 13.86 10.90
N LYS A 57 29.47 13.09 10.84
CA LYS A 57 28.10 13.57 10.65
C LYS A 57 27.09 12.96 11.62
N ALA A 58 26.01 13.70 11.84
CA ALA A 58 24.81 13.22 12.50
C ALA A 58 23.61 13.32 11.56
N PHE A 59 22.81 12.26 11.49
CA PHE A 59 21.57 12.20 10.74
C PHE A 59 20.39 12.17 11.71
N PHE A 60 19.61 13.24 11.71
CA PHE A 60 18.42 13.37 12.52
C PHE A 60 17.21 12.91 11.70
N VAL A 61 16.42 12.02 12.28
CA VAL A 61 15.15 11.56 11.72
C VAL A 61 14.07 11.70 12.79
N ALA A 62 13.07 12.54 12.55
CA ALA A 62 11.86 12.53 13.37
C ALA A 62 10.85 11.58 12.75
N CYS A 63 10.65 10.42 13.38
CA CYS A 63 9.68 9.40 13.02
C CYS A 63 8.31 9.78 13.59
N LEU A 64 7.43 10.29 12.73
CA LEU A 64 6.07 10.66 13.10
C LEU A 64 5.19 9.43 13.29
N ASN A 65 4.13 9.57 14.07
CA ASN A 65 3.02 8.62 14.03
C ASN A 65 2.41 8.59 12.61
N PRO A 66 2.38 7.44 11.94
CA PRO A 66 1.87 7.32 10.56
C PRO A 66 0.42 7.73 10.40
N VAL A 67 -0.44 7.51 11.41
CA VAL A 67 -1.86 7.91 11.36
C VAL A 67 -1.98 9.43 11.40
N LEU A 68 -1.19 10.10 12.25
CA LEU A 68 -1.15 11.56 12.32
C LEU A 68 -0.54 12.16 11.06
N TRP A 69 0.52 11.56 10.52
CA TRP A 69 1.09 11.93 9.23
C TRP A 69 0.05 11.86 8.11
N PHE A 70 -0.69 10.76 8.02
CA PHE A 70 -1.78 10.62 7.04
C PHE A 70 -2.81 11.75 7.20
N ASP A 71 -3.22 12.03 8.44
CA ASP A 71 -4.26 13.01 8.74
C ASP A 71 -3.85 14.46 8.46
N VAL A 72 -2.56 14.78 8.58
CA VAL A 72 -2.02 16.12 8.33
C VAL A 72 -1.69 16.30 6.85
N TYR A 73 -0.97 15.36 6.22
CA TYR A 73 -0.38 15.56 4.89
C TYR A 73 -1.15 14.91 3.75
N LEU A 74 -1.89 13.81 4.01
CA LEU A 74 -2.51 13.03 2.95
C LEU A 74 -4.02 13.22 2.87
N ARG A 75 -4.69 13.51 3.99
CA ARG A 75 -6.15 13.66 4.05
C ARG A 75 -6.69 14.73 3.10
N GLY A 76 -5.93 15.79 2.83
CA GLY A 76 -6.32 16.87 1.92
C GLY A 76 -6.09 16.57 0.43
N LYS A 77 -5.38 15.50 0.10
CA LYS A 77 -5.06 15.12 -1.28
C LYS A 77 -6.22 14.36 -1.94
N PRO A 78 -6.27 14.30 -3.29
CA PRO A 78 -7.17 13.39 -3.98
C PRO A 78 -7.06 11.96 -3.43
N LEU A 79 -8.19 11.30 -3.23
CA LEU A 79 -8.26 9.99 -2.56
C LEU A 79 -7.31 8.96 -3.17
N GLU A 80 -7.22 8.91 -4.51
CA GLU A 80 -6.33 8.01 -5.24
C GLU A 80 -4.85 8.33 -4.98
N GLU A 81 -4.47 9.62 -4.95
CA GLU A 81 -3.11 10.06 -4.65
C GLU A 81 -2.73 9.72 -3.20
N ALA A 82 -3.59 10.07 -2.24
CA ALA A 82 -3.38 9.77 -0.82
C ALA A 82 -3.21 8.27 -0.56
N THR A 83 -4.08 7.46 -1.17
CA THR A 83 -4.05 5.99 -1.07
C THR A 83 -2.76 5.43 -1.65
N LYS A 84 -2.36 5.92 -2.83
CA LYS A 84 -1.13 5.48 -3.50
C LYS A 84 0.12 5.80 -2.67
N ILE A 85 0.23 7.02 -2.14
CA ILE A 85 1.37 7.44 -1.31
C ILE A 85 1.48 6.55 -0.06
N ALA A 86 0.38 6.42 0.70
CA ALA A 86 0.36 5.63 1.93
C ALA A 86 0.65 4.14 1.67
N ARG A 87 0.07 3.55 0.61
CA ARG A 87 0.33 2.16 0.22
C ARG A 87 1.77 1.93 -0.24
N THR A 88 2.36 2.89 -0.95
CA THR A 88 3.77 2.85 -1.37
C THR A 88 4.70 2.86 -0.16
N PHE A 89 4.45 3.74 0.81
CA PHE A 89 5.20 3.78 2.07
C PHE A 89 5.17 2.43 2.81
N VAL A 90 3.99 1.84 2.99
CA VAL A 90 3.83 0.52 3.65
C VAL A 90 4.59 -0.58 2.91
N THR A 91 4.46 -0.61 1.58
CA THR A 91 5.09 -1.63 0.74
C THR A 91 6.61 -1.53 0.80
N ASN A 92 7.17 -0.34 0.59
CA ASN A 92 8.61 -0.11 0.63
C ASN A 92 9.20 -0.40 2.00
N THR A 93 8.48 -0.03 3.08
CA THR A 93 8.92 -0.31 4.45
C THR A 93 9.01 -1.80 4.72
N ARG A 94 7.99 -2.58 4.31
CA ARG A 94 8.00 -4.04 4.47
C ARG A 94 9.10 -4.73 3.67
N LEU A 95 9.40 -4.23 2.46
CA LEU A 95 10.49 -4.76 1.63
C LEU A 95 11.87 -4.46 2.24
N ALA A 96 12.00 -3.35 2.97
CA ALA A 96 13.27 -2.93 3.57
C ALA A 96 13.57 -3.57 4.93
N VAL A 97 12.57 -4.08 5.66
CA VAL A 97 12.78 -4.68 6.98
C VAL A 97 13.23 -6.15 6.83
N PRO A 98 14.43 -6.54 7.31
CA PRO A 98 14.89 -7.93 7.26
C PRO A 98 14.01 -8.86 8.09
N VAL A 99 13.86 -10.11 7.63
CA VAL A 99 13.01 -11.13 8.26
C VAL A 99 13.43 -11.43 9.71
N GLU A 100 14.71 -11.27 10.05
CA GLU A 100 15.21 -11.51 11.41
C GLU A 100 14.78 -10.43 12.44
N LYS A 101 14.29 -9.26 11.99
CA LYS A 101 13.78 -8.18 12.87
C LYS A 101 12.27 -8.28 13.14
N ILE A 102 11.63 -9.37 12.73
CA ILE A 102 10.23 -9.71 13.02
C ILE A 102 10.16 -10.37 14.41
N ALA A 103 10.72 -9.72 15.43
CA ALA A 103 10.44 -10.10 16.81
C ALA A 103 9.00 -9.66 17.16
N PRO A 104 8.21 -10.46 17.90
CA PRO A 104 6.88 -10.06 18.29
C PRO A 104 6.93 -8.78 19.14
N PHE A 105 6.15 -7.76 18.73
CA PHE A 105 6.04 -6.47 19.44
C PHE A 105 5.45 -6.63 20.85
N GLU A 106 4.65 -7.67 21.04
CA GLU A 106 4.22 -8.14 22.33
C GLU A 106 5.06 -9.37 22.67
N VAL A 107 6.13 -9.16 23.44
CA VAL A 107 6.35 -10.14 24.50
C VAL A 107 5.09 -10.03 25.35
N GLU A 108 4.16 -10.99 25.22
CA GLU A 108 3.16 -11.23 26.26
C GLU A 108 3.95 -11.54 27.53
N HIS A 109 4.39 -10.48 28.20
CA HIS A 109 4.61 -10.56 29.62
C HIS A 109 3.22 -10.81 30.16
N ASN A 110 2.94 -12.11 30.39
CA ASN A 110 1.85 -12.55 31.24
C ASN A 110 1.68 -11.52 32.35
N LYS A 111 0.43 -11.15 32.62
CA LYS A 111 -0.06 -10.05 33.48
C LYS A 111 0.45 -10.05 34.94
N THR A 112 1.65 -10.54 35.24
CA THR A 112 2.08 -10.92 36.58
C THR A 112 3.27 -10.14 37.12
N VAL A 113 3.96 -9.28 36.36
CA VAL A 113 5.11 -8.50 36.89
C VAL A 113 4.91 -6.99 36.88
N ASN A 114 4.21 -6.44 35.88
CA ASN A 114 4.09 -4.98 35.69
C ASN A 114 3.28 -4.26 36.77
N ASP A 115 2.37 -4.95 37.47
CA ASP A 115 1.56 -4.33 38.53
C ASP A 115 2.23 -4.40 39.92
N LEU A 116 3.30 -5.20 40.08
CA LEU A 116 4.02 -5.39 41.36
C LEU A 116 5.28 -4.50 41.48
N ALA A 117 5.83 -4.03 40.36
CA ALA A 117 7.12 -3.33 40.24
C ALA A 117 7.11 -1.84 40.64
N PHE A 118 6.30 -1.45 41.63
CA PHE A 118 6.27 -0.06 42.13
C PHE A 118 6.19 0.02 43.66
N THR A 119 6.57 -1.06 44.36
CA THR A 119 6.62 -1.04 45.82
C THR A 119 7.96 -0.44 46.26
N GLN A 120 7.94 0.86 46.53
CA GLN A 120 9.10 1.59 47.02
C GLN A 120 9.65 0.97 48.32
N CYS A 121 10.97 0.89 48.41
CA CYS A 121 11.65 0.59 49.65
C CYS A 121 11.55 1.80 50.57
N LYS A 122 10.88 1.64 51.72
CA LYS A 122 10.76 2.70 52.75
C LYS A 122 12.12 3.19 53.27
N PHE A 123 13.18 2.41 53.08
CA PHE A 123 14.53 2.70 53.56
C PHE A 123 15.49 3.26 52.47
N GLY A 124 15.10 3.26 51.18
CA GLY A 124 15.89 3.83 50.08
C GLY A 124 17.37 3.41 50.06
N ARG A 125 18.30 4.37 49.88
CA ARG A 125 19.77 4.15 49.96
C ARG A 125 20.27 3.58 51.29
N ASN A 126 19.49 3.76 52.35
CA ASN A 126 19.83 3.33 53.70
C ASN A 126 19.34 1.91 54.02
N CYS A 127 18.72 1.22 53.06
CA CYS A 127 18.27 -0.15 53.22
C CYS A 127 19.45 -1.08 53.58
N ARG A 128 19.41 -1.63 54.80
CA ARG A 128 20.42 -2.57 55.29
C ARG A 128 20.44 -3.86 54.46
N ASP A 129 19.27 -4.33 54.04
CA ASP A 129 19.12 -5.51 53.20
C ASP A 129 19.72 -5.29 51.80
N ARG A 130 19.66 -4.07 51.25
CA ARG A 130 20.37 -3.74 50.01
C ARG A 130 21.88 -3.77 50.18
N LYS A 131 22.40 -3.19 51.27
CA LYS A 131 23.85 -3.16 51.57
C LYS A 131 24.44 -4.57 51.79
N GLN A 132 23.60 -5.53 52.18
CA GLN A 132 23.98 -6.94 52.38
C GLN A 132 23.67 -7.82 51.16
N GLY A 133 23.16 -7.23 50.06
CA GLY A 133 22.73 -7.94 48.86
C GLY A 133 21.49 -8.82 49.07
N ASN A 134 20.76 -8.66 50.18
CA ASN A 134 19.60 -9.47 50.56
C ASN A 134 18.28 -8.94 50.00
N CYS A 135 18.21 -7.66 49.63
CA CYS A 135 17.00 -7.09 49.03
C CYS A 135 16.75 -7.56 47.58
N SER A 136 17.74 -8.23 46.98
CA SER A 136 17.68 -8.90 45.66
C SER A 136 17.90 -10.42 45.76
N LYS A 137 18.24 -10.97 46.94
CA LYS A 137 18.34 -12.43 47.14
C LYS A 137 16.97 -13.02 47.43
N TYR A 138 16.21 -13.25 46.37
CA TYR A 138 15.50 -14.52 46.25
C TYR A 138 16.32 -15.41 45.31
N PHE A 139 17.54 -15.75 45.76
CA PHE A 139 18.30 -16.85 45.18
C PHE A 139 17.87 -18.13 45.89
N GLY A 140 16.97 -18.88 45.26
CA GLY A 140 16.89 -20.34 45.30
C GLY A 140 16.98 -21.06 46.65
N PHE A 141 16.12 -20.78 47.62
CA PHE A 141 15.79 -21.76 48.66
C PHE A 141 14.26 -21.83 48.87
N PRO A 142 13.65 -23.03 48.88
CA PRO A 142 12.26 -23.18 49.28
C PRO A 142 12.17 -22.89 50.79
N PHE A 143 11.02 -22.43 51.26
CA PHE A 143 10.75 -22.03 52.65
C PHE A 143 11.12 -20.59 53.03
N CYS A 144 10.40 -19.61 52.49
CA CYS A 144 9.98 -18.45 53.29
C CYS A 144 8.61 -17.94 52.81
N SER A 145 7.63 -18.06 53.71
CA SER A 145 6.23 -17.66 53.57
C SER A 145 6.06 -16.12 53.66
N PRO A 146 5.03 -15.53 53.01
CA PRO A 146 4.88 -14.08 52.92
C PRO A 146 4.07 -13.51 54.10
N TYR A 147 4.63 -13.41 55.31
CA TYR A 147 4.07 -12.53 56.35
C TYR A 147 5.15 -11.92 57.27
N PRO A 148 4.99 -10.67 57.74
CA PRO A 148 6.01 -9.96 58.48
C PRO A 148 5.85 -10.17 59.98
N PHE A 149 6.75 -10.91 60.61
CA PHE A 149 6.96 -10.82 62.05
C PHE A 149 8.45 -10.85 62.36
N CYS A 150 8.97 -9.73 62.85
CA CYS A 150 10.14 -9.71 63.72
C CYS A 150 9.86 -10.60 64.94
N LEU A 151 10.84 -11.38 65.40
CA LEU A 151 11.27 -11.53 66.82
C LEU A 151 12.52 -12.48 66.90
N PRO A 152 13.29 -12.47 68.01
CA PRO A 152 14.76 -12.68 68.02
C PRO A 152 15.27 -14.04 68.57
N TYR A 153 16.36 -14.57 67.96
CA TYR A 153 17.43 -15.51 68.47
C TYR A 153 17.00 -16.87 69.15
N PRO A 154 17.89 -17.87 69.41
CA PRO A 154 18.83 -18.62 68.52
C PRO A 154 18.86 -20.18 68.67
N SER A 155 19.23 -20.89 67.58
CA SER A 155 19.93 -22.22 67.48
C SER A 155 19.23 -23.53 67.96
N PRO A 156 19.77 -24.76 67.71
CA PRO A 156 20.21 -25.42 66.46
C PRO A 156 19.75 -26.90 66.32
N ARG A 157 20.09 -27.54 65.17
CA ARG A 157 20.03 -28.98 64.81
C ARG A 157 18.70 -29.48 64.21
N TYR A 158 18.73 -30.05 63.00
CA TYR A 158 18.48 -31.48 62.73
C TYR A 158 18.72 -31.83 61.24
N TYR A 159 19.40 -32.97 61.06
CA TYR A 159 19.54 -33.91 59.95
C TYR A 159 18.76 -33.71 58.62
N VAL A 160 19.46 -33.95 57.50
CA VAL A 160 18.91 -34.17 56.15
C VAL A 160 19.09 -35.64 55.76
N PRO A 161 18.10 -36.33 55.18
CA PRO A 161 18.34 -37.51 54.35
C PRO A 161 18.18 -37.20 52.85
N GLU A 162 19.11 -37.76 52.08
CA GLU A 162 19.14 -37.83 50.62
C GLU A 162 17.95 -38.63 50.07
N SER A 163 17.29 -38.10 49.04
CA SER A 163 17.00 -38.80 47.78
C SER A 163 16.00 -38.05 46.88
N VAL A 164 16.46 -37.80 45.65
CA VAL A 164 15.70 -37.89 44.38
C VAL A 164 14.60 -36.85 44.13
N ASN A 165 14.90 -35.85 43.28
CA ASN A 165 14.40 -35.82 41.91
C ASN A 165 14.99 -34.63 41.15
N THR A 166 15.44 -34.92 39.92
CA THR A 166 15.80 -33.94 38.89
C THR A 166 14.64 -32.96 38.70
N ILE A 167 14.80 -31.73 39.21
CA ILE A 167 13.94 -30.61 38.86
C ILE A 167 14.72 -29.78 37.86
N ASP A 168 14.21 -29.77 36.62
CA ASP A 168 14.59 -28.83 35.58
C ASP A 168 14.78 -27.44 36.19
N CYS A 169 16.02 -26.96 36.16
CA CYS A 169 16.36 -25.62 36.55
C CYS A 169 15.92 -24.65 35.44
N ASN A 170 14.60 -24.57 35.21
CA ASN A 170 14.02 -23.39 34.58
C ASN A 170 14.23 -22.24 35.55
N ILE A 171 15.28 -21.46 35.30
CA ILE A 171 15.52 -20.18 35.94
C ILE A 171 14.34 -19.29 35.55
N ASN A 172 13.26 -19.33 36.33
CA ASN A 172 12.21 -18.34 36.26
C ASN A 172 12.78 -17.02 36.81
N THR A 173 13.37 -16.23 35.92
CA THR A 173 13.74 -14.82 36.12
C THR A 173 12.53 -13.93 36.46
N GLU A 174 11.33 -14.49 36.52
CA GLU A 174 10.06 -13.76 36.66
C GLU A 174 9.68 -13.33 38.09
N ASN A 175 10.40 -13.76 39.15
CA ASN A 175 9.93 -13.56 40.53
C ASN A 175 10.90 -12.86 41.51
N SER A 176 11.94 -12.18 41.05
CA SER A 176 12.81 -11.36 41.92
C SER A 176 12.21 -9.98 42.22
N LEU A 177 11.08 -9.94 42.94
CA LEU A 177 10.47 -8.69 43.43
C LEU A 177 11.21 -8.16 44.67
N GLY A 178 12.40 -7.61 44.45
CA GLY A 178 13.00 -6.66 45.38
C GLY A 178 12.25 -5.33 45.35
N ARG A 179 12.11 -4.66 46.51
CA ARG A 179 11.54 -3.30 46.55
C ARG A 179 12.41 -2.32 45.74
N ASP A 180 11.80 -1.28 45.16
CA ASP A 180 12.54 -0.23 44.46
C ASP A 180 13.37 0.58 45.45
N HIS A 181 14.69 0.45 45.36
CA HIS A 181 15.60 1.26 46.16
C HIS A 181 15.81 2.59 45.46
N LEU A 182 15.17 3.61 46.02
CA LEU A 182 15.27 4.99 45.59
C LEU A 182 16.69 5.48 45.84
N ASP A 183 17.46 5.65 44.76
CA ASP A 183 18.76 6.32 44.83
C ASP A 183 18.53 7.82 44.73
N ALA A 184 18.27 8.35 43.54
CA ALA A 184 17.99 9.77 43.37
C ALA A 184 16.47 10.01 43.22
N MET A 185 15.98 11.11 43.77
CA MET A 185 14.62 11.59 43.57
C MET A 185 14.69 13.02 43.06
N CYS A 186 13.96 13.31 41.99
CA CYS A 186 13.82 14.67 41.51
C CYS A 186 12.97 15.49 42.48
N LYS A 187 13.32 16.78 42.61
CA LYS A 187 12.52 17.78 43.33
C LYS A 187 12.24 19.02 42.47
N GLY A 188 12.53 18.93 41.16
CA GLY A 188 12.24 19.95 40.18
C GLY A 188 10.75 20.21 40.01
N THR A 189 10.41 21.36 39.44
CA THR A 189 9.03 21.76 39.18
C THR A 189 8.59 21.22 37.83
N THR A 190 7.44 20.55 37.79
CA THR A 190 6.79 20.08 36.56
C THR A 190 5.38 20.61 36.46
N LYS A 191 4.86 20.75 35.24
CA LYS A 191 3.47 21.12 34.99
C LYS A 191 2.59 19.88 34.82
N THR A 192 1.45 19.86 35.48
CA THR A 192 0.42 18.84 35.28
C THR A 192 -0.40 19.13 34.02
N ARG A 193 -1.14 18.12 33.54
CA ARG A 193 -1.99 18.24 32.33
C ARG A 193 -3.02 19.39 32.40
N ASP A 194 -3.48 19.73 33.59
CA ASP A 194 -4.39 20.85 33.86
C ASP A 194 -3.67 22.19 34.12
N GLY A 195 -2.36 22.25 33.86
CA GLY A 195 -1.56 23.48 33.86
C GLY A 195 -1.04 23.93 35.23
N ARG A 196 -1.22 23.14 36.29
CA ARG A 196 -0.72 23.46 37.63
C ARG A 196 0.74 23.05 37.79
N ASP A 197 1.51 23.86 38.51
CA ASP A 197 2.86 23.49 38.91
C ASP A 197 2.80 22.48 40.09
N THR A 198 3.59 21.41 40.01
CA THR A 198 3.76 20.42 41.07
C THR A 198 5.23 20.03 41.21
N VAL A 199 5.58 19.38 42.32
CA VAL A 199 6.92 18.83 42.53
C VAL A 199 7.02 17.51 41.77
N CYS A 200 7.99 17.38 40.87
CA CYS A 200 8.24 16.12 40.17
C CYS A 200 8.60 15.04 41.19
N SER A 201 7.94 13.89 41.11
CA SER A 201 8.12 12.75 42.02
C SER A 201 8.93 11.61 41.39
N TYR A 202 9.57 11.86 40.25
CA TYR A 202 10.40 10.89 39.56
C TYR A 202 11.59 10.47 40.41
N TYR A 203 11.94 9.19 40.30
CA TYR A 203 13.06 8.61 41.00
C TYR A 203 13.81 7.63 40.12
N VAL A 204 15.10 7.49 40.42
CA VAL A 204 15.99 6.54 39.77
C VAL A 204 16.02 5.25 40.57
N ILE A 205 15.72 4.13 39.89
CA ILE A 205 15.81 2.79 40.47
C ILE A 205 17.27 2.38 40.52
N GLY A 206 17.81 2.27 41.73
CA GLY A 206 19.23 1.98 41.94
C GLY A 206 19.72 0.68 41.31
N ASN A 207 18.85 -0.35 41.29
CA ASN A 207 19.19 -1.65 40.72
C ASN A 207 19.34 -1.63 39.19
N LEU A 208 18.88 -0.57 38.52
CA LEU A 208 19.04 -0.41 37.08
C LEU A 208 20.28 0.41 36.73
N ILE A 209 20.99 0.98 37.70
CA ILE A 209 22.17 1.81 37.44
C ILE A 209 23.33 0.91 37.01
N VAL A 210 23.80 1.14 35.78
CA VAL A 210 25.01 0.53 35.23
C VAL A 210 26.21 1.40 35.58
N TRP A 211 26.09 2.70 35.35
CA TRP A 211 27.11 3.68 35.71
C TRP A 211 26.52 4.99 36.25
N GLU A 212 27.21 5.54 37.24
CA GLU A 212 26.97 6.89 37.77
C GLU A 212 28.01 7.85 37.19
N ARG A 213 27.55 8.87 36.49
CA ARG A 213 28.37 10.01 36.05
C ARG A 213 28.05 11.23 36.92
N THR A 214 28.85 12.29 36.77
CA THR A 214 28.66 13.54 37.51
C THR A 214 27.28 14.15 37.23
N LYS A 215 26.85 14.20 35.96
CA LYS A 215 25.59 14.84 35.53
C LYS A 215 24.50 13.87 35.06
N TYR A 216 24.83 12.59 34.87
CA TYR A 216 23.93 11.61 34.26
C TYR A 216 24.01 10.25 34.96
N TYR A 217 22.92 9.50 34.90
CA TYR A 217 22.94 8.06 35.14
C TYR A 217 22.84 7.32 33.82
N ILE A 218 23.63 6.25 33.68
CA ILE A 218 23.46 5.27 32.62
C ILE A 218 22.78 4.04 33.21
N LEU A 219 21.60 3.73 32.72
CA LEU A 219 20.71 2.70 33.25
C LEU A 219 20.45 1.60 32.24
N PHE A 220 20.05 0.44 32.75
CA PHE A 220 19.34 -0.56 31.96
C PHE A 220 17.98 -0.06 31.50
N ARG A 221 17.59 -0.45 30.28
CA ARG A 221 16.17 -0.50 29.90
C ARG A 221 15.47 -1.56 30.74
N ARG A 222 14.19 -1.31 31.03
CA ARG A 222 13.35 -2.28 31.76
C ARG A 222 13.06 -3.48 30.85
N GLU A 223 12.82 -3.21 29.58
CA GLU A 223 12.67 -4.21 28.54
C GLU A 223 14.00 -4.96 28.31
N PRO A 224 13.96 -6.28 28.03
CA PRO A 224 15.15 -7.09 27.86
C PRO A 224 15.79 -6.92 26.46
N ILE A 225 16.08 -5.68 26.08
CA ILE A 225 16.58 -5.29 24.74
C ILE A 225 17.93 -4.59 24.80
N ARG A 226 18.72 -4.76 23.72
CA ARG A 226 20.08 -4.21 23.56
C ARG A 226 20.03 -2.69 23.52
N GLY A 227 20.23 -2.08 24.67
CA GLY A 227 20.26 -0.63 24.80
C GLY A 227 20.33 -0.17 26.23
N LEU A 228 20.83 1.04 26.42
CA LEU A 228 20.94 1.71 27.71
C LEU A 228 20.16 3.01 27.70
N LEU A 229 19.85 3.54 28.88
CA LEU A 229 19.22 4.83 29.05
C LEU A 229 20.21 5.79 29.70
N MET A 230 20.45 6.92 29.05
CA MET A 230 21.13 8.05 29.66
C MET A 230 20.08 9.05 30.15
N ILE A 231 20.05 9.26 31.46
CA ILE A 231 19.09 10.17 32.09
C ILE A 231 19.82 11.27 32.88
N PRO A 232 19.32 12.51 32.92
CA PRO A 232 19.84 13.55 33.80
C PRO A 232 19.79 13.09 35.26
N ARG A 233 20.92 13.20 35.96
CA ARG A 233 21.00 12.92 37.39
C ARG A 233 20.36 14.07 38.17
N PRO A 234 19.30 13.83 38.97
CA PRO A 234 18.77 14.86 39.85
C PRO A 234 19.85 15.33 40.81
N ASN A 235 20.14 16.64 40.83
CA ASN A 235 21.18 17.22 41.67
C ASN A 235 20.56 18.10 42.76
N ASP A 236 20.68 17.67 44.02
CA ASP A 236 20.21 18.41 45.19
C ASP A 236 21.08 19.66 45.49
N ASP A 237 22.29 19.77 44.93
CA ASP A 237 23.26 20.84 45.22
C ASP A 237 23.12 22.07 44.30
N THR A 238 22.28 22.01 43.27
CA THR A 238 22.11 23.11 42.29
C THR A 238 20.79 23.85 42.48
N LYS A 239 20.84 25.19 42.61
CA LYS A 239 19.65 26.06 42.72
C LYS A 239 18.77 26.12 41.45
N ASN A 240 19.26 25.64 40.29
CA ASN A 240 18.54 25.68 39.02
C ASN A 240 17.85 24.34 38.71
N ASN A 241 16.57 24.23 39.10
CA ASN A 241 15.64 23.14 38.78
C ASN A 241 16.17 21.70 38.93
N PHE A 242 17.11 21.41 39.83
CA PHE A 242 17.58 20.04 40.13
C PHE A 242 18.04 19.20 38.93
N ASN A 243 18.57 19.81 37.86
CA ASN A 243 18.92 19.10 36.60
C ASN A 243 17.71 18.40 35.94
N HIS A 244 16.51 18.95 36.17
CA HIS A 244 15.25 18.49 35.61
C HIS A 244 15.12 19.00 34.17
N PHE A 245 15.36 18.09 33.23
CA PHE A 245 15.19 18.29 31.80
C PHE A 245 14.22 17.26 31.26
N ASP A 246 13.27 17.69 30.43
CA ASP A 246 12.48 16.83 29.55
C ASP A 246 13.23 16.57 28.22
N ASN A 247 12.70 15.67 27.40
CA ASN A 247 13.29 15.36 26.09
C ASN A 247 13.39 16.60 25.17
N THR A 248 12.53 17.61 25.35
CA THR A 248 12.54 18.83 24.51
C THR A 248 13.66 19.77 24.91
N SER A 249 13.88 19.97 26.20
CA SER A 249 14.85 20.91 26.75
C SER A 249 16.27 20.34 26.71
N ILE A 250 16.44 19.03 26.90
CA ILE A 250 17.77 18.41 26.91
C ILE A 250 18.47 18.52 25.55
N ILE A 251 17.77 18.24 24.44
CA ILE A 251 18.37 18.23 23.09
C ILE A 251 18.65 19.63 22.55
N LYS A 252 18.10 20.67 23.20
CA LYS A 252 18.43 22.07 22.88
C LYS A 252 19.70 22.53 23.58
N ASN A 253 20.22 21.76 24.52
CA ASN A 253 21.37 22.13 25.32
C ASN A 253 22.67 21.66 24.64
N LYS A 254 23.51 22.62 24.24
CA LYS A 254 24.86 22.37 23.67
C LYS A 254 25.71 21.49 24.59
N GLN A 255 25.66 21.73 25.92
CA GLN A 255 26.45 20.96 26.87
C GLN A 255 26.02 19.49 26.92
N PHE A 256 24.73 19.21 26.74
CA PHE A 256 24.27 17.83 26.66
C PHE A 256 24.87 17.11 25.45
N TRP A 257 24.89 17.74 24.27
CA TRP A 257 25.50 17.14 23.09
C TRP A 257 27.00 16.90 23.25
N GLN A 258 27.72 17.82 23.90
CA GLN A 258 29.13 17.62 24.23
C GLN A 258 29.31 16.39 25.15
N ASP A 259 28.57 16.33 26.25
CA ASP A 259 28.66 15.24 27.22
C ASP A 259 28.23 13.89 26.59
N LEU A 260 27.24 13.91 25.69
CA LEU A 260 26.78 12.73 24.95
C LEU A 260 27.84 12.22 23.97
N LEU A 261 28.51 13.10 23.23
CA LEU A 261 29.59 12.71 22.31
C LEU A 261 30.81 12.15 23.05
N GLU A 262 31.12 12.67 24.24
CA GLU A 262 32.15 12.08 25.11
C GLU A 262 31.76 10.67 25.55
N GLU A 263 30.51 10.44 25.99
CA GLU A 263 30.03 9.10 26.31
C GLU A 263 29.96 8.20 25.07
N ARG A 264 29.67 8.73 23.88
CA ARG A 264 29.76 7.98 22.62
C ARG A 264 31.17 7.47 22.39
N GLY A 265 32.19 8.30 22.59
CA GLY A 265 33.59 7.90 22.47
C GLY A 265 33.99 6.81 23.49
N ARG A 266 33.32 6.74 24.64
CA ARG A 266 33.57 5.72 25.68
C ARG A 266 32.83 4.41 25.42
N LEU A 267 31.54 4.50 25.08
CA LEU A 267 30.62 3.36 25.04
C LEU A 267 30.38 2.81 23.63
N GLY A 268 30.65 3.59 22.58
CA GLY A 268 30.57 3.13 21.20
C GLY A 268 29.17 3.10 20.57
N PHE A 269 28.13 3.69 21.19
CA PHE A 269 26.80 3.70 20.57
C PHE A 269 26.80 4.45 19.22
N ASN A 270 26.04 3.92 18.25
CA ASN A 270 25.96 4.48 16.90
C ASN A 270 24.69 5.32 16.67
N MET A 271 23.71 5.22 17.58
CA MET A 271 22.45 5.95 17.47
C MET A 271 21.88 6.27 18.85
N VAL A 272 21.21 7.41 18.96
CA VAL A 272 20.32 7.71 20.09
C VAL A 272 18.89 7.89 19.65
N SER A 273 17.94 7.58 20.54
CA SER A 273 16.52 7.82 20.31
C SER A 273 15.83 8.45 21.52
N LEU A 274 14.82 9.30 21.26
CA LEU A 274 14.02 9.98 22.27
C LEU A 274 12.55 9.93 21.85
N ASN A 275 11.70 9.39 22.72
CA ASN A 275 10.26 9.32 22.50
C ASN A 275 9.56 10.60 23.01
N TYR A 276 8.55 11.07 22.29
CA TYR A 276 7.77 12.26 22.65
C TYR A 276 6.27 11.95 22.72
N GLY A 277 5.57 12.73 23.54
CA GLY A 277 4.11 12.67 23.64
C GLY A 277 3.62 11.36 24.25
N THR A 278 2.65 10.70 23.61
CA THR A 278 2.11 9.42 24.12
C THR A 278 3.15 8.29 24.10
N TRP A 279 4.16 8.36 23.23
CA TRP A 279 5.24 7.38 23.19
C TRP A 279 6.22 7.49 24.37
N GLU A 280 6.36 8.69 24.95
CA GLU A 280 7.14 8.91 26.18
C GLU A 280 6.41 8.35 27.40
N THR A 281 5.09 8.58 27.46
CA THR A 281 4.22 8.19 28.58
C THR A 281 3.83 6.71 28.61
N GLY A 282 3.84 6.02 27.46
CA GLY A 282 3.63 4.57 27.40
C GLY A 282 4.69 3.75 28.14
N GLN A 283 5.94 4.22 28.14
CA GLN A 283 7.04 3.64 28.93
C GLN A 283 7.08 4.20 30.36
N ALA A 284 6.69 5.46 30.54
CA ALA A 284 6.45 6.05 31.84
C ALA A 284 5.03 5.73 32.33
N LYS A 285 4.75 4.45 32.64
CA LYS A 285 3.68 4.10 33.61
C LYS A 285 4.09 4.60 35.01
N ALA A 286 4.32 5.90 35.14
CA ALA A 286 4.45 6.57 36.41
C ALA A 286 3.09 6.45 37.10
N LYS A 287 3.09 6.06 38.38
CA LYS A 287 1.90 6.04 39.23
C LYS A 287 1.13 7.36 39.23
N ASP A 288 1.79 8.45 38.86
CA ASP A 288 1.17 9.75 38.70
C ASP A 288 0.72 9.98 37.26
N LYS A 289 -0.52 9.59 36.98
CA LYS A 289 -1.23 9.83 35.71
C LYS A 289 -1.31 11.31 35.29
N TYR A 290 -0.80 12.23 36.11
CA TYR A 290 -0.82 13.67 35.88
C TYR A 290 0.54 14.26 35.52
N ALA A 291 1.65 13.54 35.68
CA ALA A 291 2.99 14.01 35.32
C ALA A 291 3.24 13.78 33.81
N GLN A 292 3.23 14.87 33.03
CA GLN A 292 3.61 14.85 31.62
C GLN A 292 5.11 15.15 31.51
N ASN A 293 5.86 14.30 30.80
CA ASN A 293 7.24 14.54 30.32
C ASN A 293 8.18 15.18 31.36
N CYS A 294 8.33 14.54 32.52
CA CYS A 294 9.09 15.08 33.67
C CYS A 294 10.62 14.93 33.46
N HIS A 295 11.07 13.85 32.81
CA HIS A 295 12.50 13.53 32.69
C HIS A 295 12.86 13.00 31.32
N ALA A 296 14.00 13.49 30.82
CA ALA A 296 14.56 13.04 29.58
C ALA A 296 15.02 11.60 29.69
N HIS A 297 14.64 10.79 28.71
CA HIS A 297 15.07 9.42 28.52
C HIS A 297 15.76 9.32 27.16
N VAL A 298 17.09 9.35 27.18
CA VAL A 298 17.90 9.22 25.97
C VAL A 298 18.30 7.77 25.82
N HIS A 299 17.76 7.10 24.82
CA HIS A 299 18.06 5.70 24.53
C HIS A 299 19.38 5.65 23.77
N LEU A 300 20.35 4.90 24.29
CA LEU A 300 21.64 4.62 23.66
C LEU A 300 21.53 3.27 22.94
N ASN A 301 21.71 3.27 21.64
CA ASN A 301 21.56 2.09 20.79
C ASN A 301 22.92 1.63 20.25
N PHE A 302 23.16 0.33 20.31
CA PHE A 302 24.45 -0.28 19.98
C PHE A 302 24.26 -1.28 18.83
N ASP A 303 25.27 -1.40 17.98
CA ASP A 303 25.39 -2.57 17.11
C ASP A 303 25.96 -3.77 17.89
N ASP A 304 25.98 -4.93 17.25
CA ASP A 304 26.40 -6.18 17.87
C ASP A 304 27.86 -6.12 18.36
N THR A 305 28.73 -5.43 17.63
CA THR A 305 30.16 -5.36 17.99
C THR A 305 30.38 -4.45 19.19
N GLU A 306 29.73 -3.28 19.19
CA GLU A 306 29.84 -2.32 20.28
C GLU A 306 29.12 -2.79 21.54
N TRP A 307 28.01 -3.53 21.40
CA TRP A 307 27.32 -4.12 22.55
C TRP A 307 28.19 -5.12 23.32
N GLU A 308 28.91 -5.98 22.62
CA GLU A 308 29.87 -6.90 23.27
C GLU A 308 31.01 -6.14 23.96
N LYS A 309 31.49 -5.04 23.38
CA LYS A 309 32.48 -4.17 24.06
C LYS A 309 31.92 -3.58 25.35
N VAL A 310 30.67 -3.09 25.34
CA VAL A 310 30.00 -2.57 26.54
C VAL A 310 29.95 -3.61 27.65
N LYS A 311 29.66 -4.89 27.34
CA LYS A 311 29.70 -6.00 28.30
C LYS A 311 31.07 -6.17 28.95
N THR A 312 32.15 -6.03 28.18
CA THR A 312 33.51 -6.14 28.73
C THR A 312 33.88 -4.99 29.69
N MET A 313 33.32 -3.79 29.48
CA MET A 313 33.55 -2.62 30.32
C MET A 313 32.71 -2.60 31.60
N ALA A 314 31.64 -3.40 31.63
CA ALA A 314 30.70 -3.42 32.75
C ALA A 314 31.29 -4.11 33.99
N PRO A 315 30.92 -3.67 35.21
CA PRO A 315 31.29 -4.38 36.44
C PRO A 315 30.83 -5.85 36.42
N GLU A 316 31.58 -6.77 37.05
CA GLU A 316 31.27 -8.21 37.04
C GLU A 316 29.84 -8.54 37.50
N ASN A 317 29.33 -7.81 38.50
CA ASN A 317 27.97 -8.01 39.00
C ASN A 317 26.86 -7.53 38.05
N ILE A 318 27.21 -6.82 36.98
CA ILE A 318 26.31 -6.23 35.99
C ILE A 318 26.28 -7.06 34.69
N LYS A 319 27.36 -7.78 34.36
CA LYS A 319 27.47 -8.56 33.12
C LYS A 319 26.28 -9.52 32.88
N PRO A 320 25.82 -10.32 33.86
CA PRO A 320 24.67 -11.20 33.65
C PRO A 320 23.37 -10.45 33.29
N LEU A 321 23.23 -9.20 33.76
CA LEU A 321 22.10 -8.35 33.43
C LEU A 321 22.20 -7.77 32.00
N LEU A 322 23.41 -7.60 31.45
CA LEU A 322 23.60 -7.24 30.04
C LEU A 322 23.35 -8.44 29.13
N ASP A 323 23.82 -9.63 29.51
CA ASP A 323 23.60 -10.86 28.72
C ASP A 323 22.12 -11.20 28.57
N SER A 324 21.33 -10.99 29.63
CA SER A 324 19.86 -11.15 29.58
C SER A 324 19.13 -10.12 28.71
N ARG A 325 19.84 -9.15 28.12
CA ARG A 325 19.29 -8.06 27.28
C ARG A 325 19.77 -8.12 25.84
N ASP A 326 20.17 -9.31 25.38
CA ASP A 326 20.67 -9.52 24.02
C ASP A 326 19.61 -9.50 22.91
N SER A 327 18.35 -9.20 23.24
CA SER A 327 17.30 -9.09 22.24
C SER A 327 17.42 -7.78 21.46
N LEU A 328 17.25 -7.84 20.14
CA LEU A 328 17.15 -6.63 19.32
C LEU A 328 15.85 -5.88 19.63
N GLU A 329 15.88 -4.56 19.50
CA GLU A 329 14.67 -3.74 19.60
C GLU A 329 13.71 -4.08 18.43
N PRO A 330 12.43 -4.39 18.70
CA PRO A 330 11.44 -4.62 17.66
C PRO A 330 11.35 -3.44 16.68
N SER A 331 11.22 -3.74 15.39
CA SER A 331 11.20 -2.72 14.35
C SER A 331 9.94 -1.84 14.41
N ASN A 332 10.01 -0.67 15.05
CA ASN A 332 8.88 0.29 15.11
C ASN A 332 8.27 0.60 13.74
N LEU A 333 9.02 0.42 12.65
CA LEU A 333 8.57 0.56 11.27
C LEU A 333 7.40 -0.39 10.91
N LEU A 334 7.44 -1.65 11.32
CA LEU A 334 6.37 -2.61 10.98
C LEU A 334 5.09 -2.35 11.78
N LYS A 335 5.24 -2.00 13.06
CA LYS A 335 4.12 -1.55 13.91
C LYS A 335 3.45 -0.31 13.29
N ASN A 336 4.26 0.66 12.89
CA ASN A 336 3.81 1.87 12.21
C ASN A 336 3.03 1.56 10.91
N CYS A 337 3.52 0.61 10.09
CA CYS A 337 2.77 0.16 8.91
C CYS A 337 1.43 -0.47 9.28
N HIS A 338 1.40 -1.32 10.30
CA HIS A 338 0.18 -1.98 10.74
C HIS A 338 -0.86 -0.98 11.26
N GLU A 339 -0.45 0.00 12.07
CA GLU A 339 -1.33 1.06 12.56
C GLU A 339 -1.90 1.90 11.41
N LEU A 340 -1.06 2.31 10.45
CA LEU A 340 -1.52 3.06 9.28
C LEU A 340 -2.57 2.28 8.49
N GLU A 341 -2.34 0.99 8.27
CA GLU A 341 -3.27 0.13 7.55
C GLU A 341 -4.60 0.00 8.27
N SER A 342 -4.56 -0.36 9.55
CA SER A 342 -5.74 -0.63 10.36
C SER A 342 -6.59 0.62 10.58
N TYR A 343 -5.98 1.79 10.77
CA TYR A 343 -6.72 3.01 11.12
C TYR A 343 -7.07 3.92 9.95
N ARG A 344 -6.37 3.80 8.80
CA ARG A 344 -6.57 4.70 7.65
C ARG A 344 -6.65 3.96 6.34
N LEU A 345 -5.66 3.14 6.01
CA LEU A 345 -5.50 2.65 4.63
C LEU A 345 -6.66 1.76 4.20
N GLN A 346 -7.12 0.84 5.06
CA GLN A 346 -8.27 -0.01 4.78
C GLN A 346 -9.54 0.78 4.45
N ILE A 347 -9.76 1.90 5.13
CA ILE A 347 -10.94 2.76 4.94
C ILE A 347 -10.85 3.49 3.59
N VAL A 348 -9.71 4.13 3.32
CA VAL A 348 -9.55 4.95 2.10
C VAL A 348 -9.44 4.11 0.84
N GLU A 349 -8.87 2.90 0.94
CA GLU A 349 -8.86 1.94 -0.17
C GLU A 349 -10.25 1.45 -0.51
N ALA A 350 -11.05 1.09 0.50
CA ALA A 350 -12.45 0.72 0.29
C ALA A 350 -13.23 1.87 -0.37
N GLN A 351 -13.05 3.11 0.11
CA GLN A 351 -13.67 4.28 -0.50
C GLN A 351 -13.21 4.50 -1.95
N SER A 352 -11.92 4.28 -2.23
CA SER A 352 -11.36 4.40 -3.58
C SER A 352 -11.98 3.37 -4.51
N MET A 353 -12.12 2.12 -4.06
CA MET A 353 -12.76 1.04 -4.82
C MET A 353 -14.24 1.35 -5.12
N VAL A 354 -14.98 1.88 -4.15
CA VAL A 354 -16.38 2.30 -4.35
C VAL A 354 -16.47 3.41 -5.39
N ASN A 355 -15.62 4.42 -5.32
CA ASN A 355 -15.58 5.51 -6.30
C ASN A 355 -15.27 4.98 -7.71
N SER A 356 -14.29 4.08 -7.85
CA SER A 356 -13.97 3.43 -9.12
C SER A 356 -15.15 2.60 -9.64
N SER A 357 -15.87 1.89 -8.77
CA SER A 357 -17.07 1.12 -9.12
C SER A 357 -18.20 2.01 -9.64
N VAL A 358 -18.45 3.16 -9.02
CA VAL A 358 -19.44 4.15 -9.49
C VAL A 358 -19.08 4.69 -10.88
N ILE A 359 -17.81 5.05 -11.09
CA ILE A 359 -17.32 5.50 -12.40
C ILE A 359 -17.54 4.41 -13.46
N LEU A 360 -17.26 3.15 -13.13
CA LEU A 360 -17.47 2.03 -14.01
C LEU A 360 -18.96 1.82 -14.33
N SER A 361 -19.84 1.90 -13.32
CA SER A 361 -21.29 1.81 -13.49
C SER A 361 -21.82 2.85 -14.47
N ASN A 362 -21.39 4.11 -14.31
CA ASN A 362 -21.80 5.20 -15.22
C ASN A 362 -21.34 4.96 -16.67
N LYS A 363 -20.14 4.37 -16.86
CA LYS A 363 -19.65 3.99 -18.19
C LYS A 363 -20.47 2.85 -18.79
N ILE A 364 -20.87 1.87 -17.98
CA ILE A 364 -21.75 0.77 -18.39
C ILE A 364 -23.12 1.33 -18.81
N ASP A 365 -23.72 2.22 -18.03
CA ASP A 365 -25.01 2.84 -18.38
C ASP A 365 -24.94 3.63 -19.70
N ALA A 366 -23.86 4.38 -19.91
CA ALA A 366 -23.62 5.08 -21.16
C ALA A 366 -23.44 4.12 -22.35
N PHE A 367 -22.77 2.98 -22.13
CA PHE A 367 -22.62 1.94 -23.13
C PHE A 367 -23.97 1.28 -23.46
N SER A 368 -24.77 0.94 -22.45
CA SER A 368 -26.11 0.36 -22.62
C SER A 368 -27.02 1.26 -23.47
N LYS A 369 -27.05 2.58 -23.20
CA LYS A 369 -27.82 3.53 -24.02
C LYS A 369 -27.39 3.58 -25.49
N LYS A 370 -26.08 3.48 -25.74
CA LYS A 370 -25.56 3.38 -27.12
C LYS A 370 -25.98 2.07 -27.77
N MET A 371 -25.97 0.96 -27.02
CA MET A 371 -26.42 -0.34 -27.51
C MET A 371 -27.91 -0.33 -27.86
N ASP A 372 -28.76 0.29 -27.03
CA ASP A 372 -30.19 0.46 -27.33
C ASP A 372 -30.40 1.21 -28.65
N THR A 373 -29.63 2.28 -28.88
CA THR A 373 -29.68 3.04 -30.15
C THR A 373 -29.31 2.17 -31.35
N VAL A 374 -28.27 1.33 -31.20
CA VAL A 374 -27.85 0.38 -32.23
C VAL A 374 -28.98 -0.62 -32.51
N VAL A 375 -29.59 -1.21 -31.48
CA VAL A 375 -30.71 -2.15 -31.61
C VAL A 375 -31.88 -1.51 -32.36
N THR A 376 -32.25 -0.27 -32.04
CA THR A 376 -33.29 0.47 -32.78
C THR A 376 -32.93 0.64 -34.25
N SER A 377 -31.70 1.04 -34.56
CA SER A 377 -31.26 1.22 -35.97
C SER A 377 -31.25 -0.09 -36.77
N PHE A 378 -30.93 -1.21 -36.13
CA PHE A 378 -31.02 -2.54 -36.76
C PHE A 378 -32.48 -2.93 -37.04
N SER A 379 -33.39 -2.66 -36.09
CA SER A 379 -34.82 -2.89 -36.28
C SER A 379 -35.38 -2.09 -37.47
N GLU A 380 -35.02 -0.80 -37.57
CA GLU A 380 -35.39 0.03 -38.73
C GLU A 380 -34.84 -0.49 -40.05
N THR A 381 -33.59 -0.98 -40.03
CA THR A 381 -32.96 -1.58 -41.21
C THR A 381 -33.67 -2.85 -41.63
N ASN A 382 -34.06 -3.69 -40.67
CA ASN A 382 -34.81 -4.92 -40.94
C ASN A 382 -36.17 -4.62 -41.58
N ASN A 383 -36.90 -3.63 -41.06
CA ASN A 383 -38.18 -3.20 -41.64
C ASN A 383 -38.03 -2.68 -43.08
N LYS A 384 -36.94 -1.95 -43.38
CA LYS A 384 -36.62 -1.53 -44.75
C LYS A 384 -36.31 -2.72 -45.64
N MET A 385 -35.60 -3.72 -45.12
CA MET A 385 -35.28 -4.94 -45.86
C MET A 385 -36.54 -5.76 -46.17
N ASP A 386 -37.48 -5.89 -45.24
CA ASP A 386 -38.78 -6.53 -45.47
C ASP A 386 -39.56 -5.84 -46.60
N THR A 387 -39.52 -4.51 -46.63
CA THR A 387 -40.14 -3.70 -47.72
C THR A 387 -39.48 -3.99 -49.07
N VAL A 388 -38.15 -4.11 -49.11
CA VAL A 388 -37.40 -4.46 -50.34
C VAL A 388 -37.73 -5.88 -50.80
N VAL A 389 -37.82 -6.85 -49.88
CA VAL A 389 -38.21 -8.23 -50.21
C VAL A 389 -39.62 -8.27 -50.82
N ALA A 390 -40.56 -7.50 -50.25
CA ALA A 390 -41.92 -7.41 -50.78
C ALA A 390 -41.96 -6.83 -52.22
N SER A 391 -41.19 -5.77 -52.50
CA SER A 391 -41.15 -5.16 -53.83
C SER A 391 -40.46 -6.06 -54.87
N PHE A 392 -39.45 -6.84 -54.48
CA PHE A 392 -38.87 -7.86 -55.34
C PHE A 392 -39.88 -8.96 -55.69
N SER A 393 -40.66 -9.42 -54.70
CA SER A 393 -41.73 -10.41 -54.94
C SER A 393 -42.77 -9.90 -55.94
N GLU A 394 -43.21 -8.65 -55.81
CA GLU A 394 -44.12 -8.02 -56.78
C GLU A 394 -43.51 -7.93 -58.18
N THR A 395 -42.24 -7.55 -58.28
CA THR A 395 -41.50 -7.48 -59.54
C THR A 395 -41.41 -8.86 -60.20
N ASN A 396 -41.16 -9.91 -59.42
CA ASN A 396 -41.08 -11.26 -59.94
C ASN A 396 -42.43 -11.72 -60.52
N ASN A 397 -43.54 -11.45 -59.83
CA ASN A 397 -44.89 -11.76 -60.34
C ASN A 397 -45.21 -11.02 -61.65
N LYS A 398 -44.80 -9.75 -61.78
CA LYS A 398 -44.93 -8.99 -63.04
C LYS A 398 -44.08 -9.62 -64.16
N MET A 399 -42.87 -10.06 -63.84
CA MET A 399 -41.98 -10.73 -64.79
C MET A 399 -42.59 -12.06 -65.28
N ASP A 400 -43.16 -12.87 -64.39
CA ASP A 400 -43.84 -14.12 -64.76
C ASP A 400 -45.00 -13.86 -65.74
N THR A 401 -45.76 -12.77 -65.52
CA THR A 401 -46.83 -12.34 -66.42
C THR A 401 -46.28 -11.95 -67.81
N VAL A 402 -45.17 -11.22 -67.85
CA VAL A 402 -44.50 -10.83 -69.11
C VAL A 402 -43.99 -12.07 -69.85
N VAL A 403 -43.35 -13.01 -69.16
CA VAL A 403 -42.87 -14.28 -69.73
C VAL A 403 -44.04 -15.07 -70.35
N ALA A 404 -45.17 -15.18 -69.65
CA ALA A 404 -46.36 -15.83 -70.18
C ALA A 404 -46.88 -15.15 -71.45
N SER A 405 -46.90 -13.82 -71.49
CA SER A 405 -47.34 -13.05 -72.67
C SER A 405 -46.42 -13.23 -73.89
N PHE A 406 -45.10 -13.32 -73.67
CA PHE A 406 -44.14 -13.62 -74.73
C PHE A 406 -44.30 -15.04 -75.25
N SER A 407 -44.51 -16.03 -74.37
CA SER A 407 -44.78 -17.41 -74.77
C SER A 407 -46.00 -17.50 -75.70
N GLU A 408 -47.07 -16.78 -75.38
CA GLU A 408 -48.27 -16.72 -76.23
C GLU A 408 -48.01 -16.01 -77.56
N THR A 409 -47.24 -14.91 -77.54
CA THR A 409 -46.84 -14.20 -78.76
C THR A 409 -46.02 -15.10 -79.69
N ASN A 410 -45.06 -15.86 -79.15
CA ASN A 410 -44.26 -16.82 -79.92
C ASN A 410 -45.14 -17.88 -80.59
N LYS A 411 -46.13 -18.44 -79.89
CA LYS A 411 -47.08 -19.40 -80.50
C LYS A 411 -47.83 -18.79 -81.69
N LYS A 412 -48.23 -17.51 -81.60
CA LYS A 412 -48.88 -16.81 -82.71
C LYS A 412 -47.94 -16.59 -83.89
N ILE A 413 -46.68 -16.24 -83.63
CA ILE A 413 -45.64 -16.10 -84.66
C ILE A 413 -45.38 -17.45 -85.36
N ASP A 414 -45.28 -18.54 -84.62
CA ASP A 414 -45.12 -19.89 -85.19
C ASP A 414 -46.30 -20.26 -86.09
N ALA A 415 -47.54 -19.99 -85.64
CA ALA A 415 -48.74 -20.22 -86.42
C ALA A 415 -48.80 -19.36 -87.69
N PHE A 416 -48.37 -18.10 -87.60
CA PHE A 416 -48.26 -17.19 -88.75
C PHE A 416 -47.20 -17.67 -89.76
N SER A 417 -46.03 -18.10 -89.27
CA SER A 417 -44.94 -18.62 -90.11
C SER A 417 -45.40 -19.83 -90.93
N LYS A 418 -46.11 -20.79 -90.32
CA LYS A 418 -46.69 -21.93 -91.03
C LYS A 418 -47.68 -21.52 -92.11
N LYS A 419 -48.50 -20.49 -91.88
CA LYS A 419 -49.42 -19.96 -92.91
C LYS A 419 -48.65 -19.32 -94.06
N MET A 420 -47.57 -18.60 -93.78
CA MET A 420 -46.70 -18.02 -94.80
C MET A 420 -46.00 -19.09 -95.65
N ASP A 421 -45.56 -20.20 -95.06
CA ASP A 421 -45.00 -21.33 -95.80
C ASP A 421 -46.00 -21.93 -96.81
N ILE A 422 -47.28 -22.05 -96.41
CA ILE A 422 -48.36 -22.48 -97.31
C ILE A 422 -48.55 -21.48 -98.45
N VAL A 423 -48.56 -20.18 -98.15
CA VAL A 423 -48.68 -19.11 -99.17
C VAL A 423 -47.52 -19.18 -100.15
N ALA A 424 -46.28 -19.34 -99.67
CA ALA A 424 -45.10 -19.47 -100.52
C ALA A 424 -45.19 -20.70 -101.44
N THR A 425 -45.68 -21.83 -100.92
CA THR A 425 -45.89 -23.06 -101.70
C THR A 425 -46.95 -22.85 -102.80
N ASN A 426 -48.10 -22.27 -102.46
CA ASN A 426 -49.16 -21.96 -103.42
C ASN A 426 -48.70 -20.98 -104.51
N PHE A 427 -47.87 -19.99 -104.16
CA PHE A 427 -47.31 -19.05 -105.12
C PHE A 427 -46.34 -19.75 -106.08
N SER A 428 -45.48 -20.64 -105.56
CA SER A 428 -44.59 -21.47 -106.40
C SER A 428 -45.36 -22.34 -107.39
N GLU A 429 -46.44 -23.00 -106.95
CA GLU A 429 -47.32 -23.78 -107.84
C GLU A 429 -48.00 -22.91 -108.89
N THR A 430 -48.49 -21.73 -108.50
CA THR A 430 -49.12 -20.78 -109.42
C THR A 430 -48.12 -20.30 -110.47
N SER A 431 -46.89 -19.97 -110.07
CA SER A 431 -45.81 -19.61 -110.99
C SER A 431 -45.55 -20.71 -112.00
N LYS A 432 -45.44 -21.98 -111.58
CA LYS A 432 -45.27 -23.14 -112.48
C LYS A 432 -46.42 -23.30 -113.47
N LYS A 433 -47.67 -23.05 -113.05
CA LYS A 433 -48.84 -23.06 -113.94
C LYS A 433 -48.76 -21.94 -114.98
N ILE A 434 -48.36 -20.73 -114.56
CA ILE A 434 -48.14 -19.60 -115.46
C ILE A 434 -47.04 -19.92 -116.48
N ASP A 435 -45.91 -20.49 -116.06
CA ASP A 435 -44.81 -20.88 -116.96
C ASP A 435 -45.29 -21.89 -118.02
N THR A 436 -46.08 -22.88 -117.61
CA THR A 436 -46.71 -23.84 -118.53
C THR A 436 -47.62 -23.14 -119.55
N VAL A 437 -48.47 -22.20 -119.09
CA VAL A 437 -49.36 -21.43 -119.97
C VAL A 437 -48.56 -20.57 -120.95
N VAL A 438 -47.54 -19.85 -120.48
CA VAL A 438 -46.64 -19.03 -121.31
C VAL A 438 -45.98 -19.88 -122.41
N THR A 439 -45.49 -21.07 -122.04
CA THR A 439 -44.88 -22.01 -123.00
C THR A 439 -45.90 -22.45 -124.06
N SER A 440 -47.10 -22.86 -123.65
CA SER A 440 -48.17 -23.28 -124.59
C SER A 440 -48.65 -22.16 -125.53
N LEU A 441 -48.72 -20.92 -125.03
CA LEU A 441 -49.04 -19.74 -125.83
C LEU A 441 -47.93 -19.44 -126.84
N SER A 442 -46.66 -19.55 -126.43
CA SER A 442 -45.50 -19.39 -127.31
C SER A 442 -45.54 -20.39 -128.46
N GLU A 443 -45.79 -21.68 -128.17
CA GLU A 443 -45.97 -22.72 -129.18
C GLU A 443 -47.14 -22.43 -130.13
N THR A 444 -48.27 -21.97 -129.58
CA THR A 444 -49.44 -21.58 -130.38
C THR A 444 -49.11 -20.42 -131.33
N ASN A 445 -48.35 -19.44 -130.84
CA ASN A 445 -47.95 -18.28 -131.62
C ASN A 445 -46.97 -18.66 -132.76
N ILE A 446 -46.08 -19.62 -132.52
CA ILE A 446 -45.21 -20.22 -133.56
C ILE A 446 -46.07 -20.89 -134.63
N LYS A 447 -46.99 -21.79 -134.24
CA LYS A 447 -47.89 -22.47 -135.18
C LYS A 447 -48.76 -21.50 -135.98
N LEU A 448 -49.26 -20.43 -135.35
CA LEU A 448 -50.03 -19.39 -136.03
C LEU A 448 -49.18 -18.64 -137.07
N SER A 449 -47.93 -18.33 -136.72
CA SER A 449 -46.97 -17.71 -137.64
C SER A 449 -46.67 -18.61 -138.84
N GLU A 450 -46.46 -19.90 -138.62
CA GLU A 450 -46.31 -20.91 -139.68
C GLU A 450 -47.55 -20.97 -140.58
N LEU A 451 -48.75 -20.94 -140.01
CA LEU A 451 -50.01 -20.96 -140.76
C LEU A 451 -50.20 -19.70 -141.60
N ILE A 452 -49.82 -18.52 -141.08
CA ILE A 452 -49.80 -17.26 -141.83
C ILE A 452 -48.87 -17.37 -143.05
N GLU A 453 -47.65 -17.89 -142.86
CA GLU A 453 -46.71 -18.13 -143.97
C GLU A 453 -47.29 -19.09 -145.02
N ILE A 454 -47.93 -20.19 -144.60
CA ILE A 454 -48.61 -21.12 -145.51
C ILE A 454 -49.71 -20.41 -146.32
N LEU A 455 -50.55 -19.59 -145.67
CA LEU A 455 -51.62 -18.85 -146.34
C LEU A 455 -51.05 -17.85 -147.37
N LEU A 456 -50.01 -17.08 -147.00
CA LEU A 456 -49.32 -16.16 -147.90
C LEU A 456 -48.67 -16.89 -149.09
N SER A 457 -48.15 -18.10 -148.89
CA SER A 457 -47.60 -18.92 -149.97
C SER A 457 -48.69 -19.43 -150.94
N LYS A 458 -49.87 -19.84 -150.41
CA LYS A 458 -51.03 -20.24 -151.21
C LYS A 458 -51.63 -19.07 -152.00
N GLU A 459 -51.67 -17.89 -151.41
CA GLU A 459 -52.14 -16.67 -152.08
C GLU A 459 -51.22 -16.34 -153.28
N ARG A 460 -49.90 -16.38 -153.09
CA ARG A 460 -48.92 -16.26 -154.19
C ARG A 460 -49.12 -17.31 -155.30
N GLN A 461 -49.38 -18.57 -154.95
CA GLN A 461 -49.67 -19.62 -155.95
C GLN A 461 -50.99 -19.41 -156.70
N ASN A 462 -52.01 -18.82 -156.06
CA ASN A 462 -53.27 -18.49 -156.71
C ASN A 462 -53.13 -17.29 -157.65
N ASP A 463 -52.29 -16.32 -157.32
CA ASP A 463 -51.97 -15.19 -158.21
C ASP A 463 -51.13 -15.64 -159.43
N GLU A 464 -50.22 -16.61 -159.26
CA GLU A 464 -49.47 -17.22 -160.38
C GLU A 464 -50.34 -18.03 -161.35
N LYS A 465 -51.49 -18.56 -160.91
CA LYS A 465 -52.47 -19.25 -161.78
C LYS A 465 -53.44 -18.31 -162.51
N ARG A 466 -53.39 -17.01 -162.19
CA ARG A 466 -54.27 -15.97 -162.76
C ARG A 466 -53.63 -15.16 -163.88
N ASN A 467 -52.33 -15.34 -164.12
CA ASN A 467 -51.62 -14.93 -165.33
C ASN A 467 -51.45 -16.13 -166.27
#